data_AF-A0A562M0D6-F1
#
_entry.id   AF-A0A562M0D6-F1
#
_cell.length_a   1.000
_cell.length_b   1.000
_cell.length_c   1.000
_cell.angle_alpha   90.00
_cell.angle_beta   90.00
_cell.angle_gamma   90.00
#
_symmetry.space_group_name_H-M   'P 1'
#
loop_
_entity.id
_entity.type
_entity.pdbx_description
1 polymer ?
#
loop_
_entity_poly.entity_id
_entity_poly.type
_entity_poly.pdbx_seq_one_letter_code
_entity_poly.pdbx_strand_id
1 'polypeptide(L)'
;MNPLPEIWNTRAESVIRHFVLMDGAMQRELGKALSANRYDGNSLFEGDSPEAKALGPWLLSAQQAQDAGVDGIARGITWLDGKLELSQAIVHLRSWMIGPLPDGVARGYLRLGDGRVLRAMLEIWSPNQRAAFLAPWQRICCADRDGEAWMTPVLSPAETGSIPRGGVSARLSDIQYRLLLDSSVPDQLLHELKRHVKPHSSLSSREQRHVEAVRTLEVAKELGYSATGDWMSLIGGAVRQGKGAAQALRFHPEVQAGRTGADLWHAVMADDRWPRWRTGSEDGHESEEHGSTMQEIDG
;
A
#
# COMPACT_ATOMS: atom_id res chain seq x y z
N MET A 1 13.56 -1.49 -14.25
CA MET A 1 13.20 -1.72 -12.84
C MET A 1 14.00 -0.78 -11.99
N ASN A 2 13.53 -0.43 -10.81
CA ASN A 2 14.37 0.26 -9.82
C ASN A 2 15.33 -0.76 -9.20
N PRO A 3 16.55 -0.36 -8.81
CA PRO A 3 17.48 -1.28 -8.17
C PRO A 3 16.92 -1.78 -6.83
N LEU A 4 17.29 -2.99 -6.45
CA LEU A 4 17.09 -3.46 -5.08
C LEU A 4 17.90 -2.60 -4.10
N PRO A 5 17.39 -2.33 -2.88
CA PRO A 5 18.16 -1.64 -1.85
C PRO A 5 19.48 -2.35 -1.54
N GLU A 6 20.54 -1.61 -1.23
CA GLU A 6 21.85 -2.20 -0.88
C GLU A 6 21.74 -3.22 0.27
N ILE A 7 20.89 -2.93 1.26
CA ILE A 7 20.63 -3.84 2.37
C ILE A 7 20.05 -5.19 1.92
N TRP A 8 19.36 -5.25 0.79
CA TRP A 8 18.90 -6.52 0.22
C TRP A 8 20.08 -7.40 -0.22
N ASN A 9 21.10 -6.77 -0.80
CA ASN A 9 22.32 -7.43 -1.26
C ASN A 9 23.29 -7.79 -0.12
N THR A 10 23.09 -7.23 1.07
CA THR A 10 23.81 -7.70 2.26
C THR A 10 23.31 -9.10 2.61
N ARG A 11 24.15 -10.09 2.29
CA ARG A 11 23.91 -11.50 2.57
C ARG A 11 23.98 -11.71 4.08
N ALA A 12 22.82 -11.92 4.70
CA ALA A 12 22.80 -12.68 5.94
C ALA A 12 23.14 -14.15 5.63
N GLU A 13 23.50 -14.91 6.67
CA GLU A 13 24.06 -16.27 6.69
C GLU A 13 23.68 -17.23 5.53
N SER A 14 24.56 -18.21 5.27
CA SER A 14 24.57 -19.15 4.13
C SER A 14 23.34 -20.04 3.91
N VAL A 15 22.23 -19.84 4.63
CA VAL A 15 21.01 -20.68 4.59
C VAL A 15 19.78 -19.91 4.06
N ILE A 16 19.93 -18.63 3.71
CA ILE A 16 18.82 -17.82 3.19
C ILE A 16 18.63 -18.08 1.69
N ARG A 17 17.38 -18.32 1.31
CA ARG A 17 16.95 -18.45 -0.09
C ARG A 17 16.21 -17.21 -0.52
N HIS A 18 16.42 -16.85 -1.77
CA HIS A 18 15.85 -15.68 -2.42
C HIS A 18 14.82 -16.12 -3.45
N PHE A 19 13.60 -15.63 -3.29
CA PHE A 19 12.50 -15.87 -4.22
C PHE A 19 11.93 -14.56 -4.75
N VAL A 20 11.36 -14.63 -5.94
CA VAL A 20 10.60 -13.55 -6.55
C VAL A 20 9.18 -14.02 -6.79
N LEU A 21 8.24 -13.41 -6.08
CA LEU A 21 6.81 -13.54 -6.31
C LEU A 21 6.37 -12.48 -7.31
N MET A 22 5.92 -12.93 -8.48
CA MET A 22 5.42 -12.09 -9.55
C MET A 22 3.91 -12.20 -9.67
N ASP A 23 3.25 -11.06 -9.90
CA ASP A 23 1.87 -10.97 -10.34
C ASP A 23 1.82 -10.87 -11.88
N GLY A 24 1.39 -11.94 -12.56
CA GLY A 24 1.33 -12.01 -14.02
C GLY A 24 0.35 -11.01 -14.64
N ALA A 25 -0.71 -10.63 -13.94
CA ALA A 25 -1.64 -9.60 -14.43
C ALA A 25 -1.04 -8.18 -14.38
N MET A 26 -0.09 -7.91 -13.46
CA MET A 26 0.72 -6.68 -13.48
C MET A 26 1.86 -6.77 -14.49
N GLN A 27 2.48 -7.94 -14.62
CA GLN A 27 3.64 -8.22 -15.48
C GLN A 27 3.24 -9.04 -16.71
N ARG A 28 2.28 -8.52 -17.49
CA ARG A 28 1.54 -9.29 -18.53
C ARG A 28 2.42 -10.01 -19.54
N GLU A 29 3.46 -9.35 -20.04
CA GLU A 29 4.33 -9.94 -21.06
C GLU A 29 5.22 -11.03 -20.48
N LEU A 30 5.73 -10.84 -19.26
CA LEU A 30 6.50 -11.86 -18.57
C LEU A 30 5.64 -13.05 -18.13
N GLY A 31 4.43 -12.79 -17.61
CA GLY A 31 3.45 -13.83 -17.29
C GLY A 31 3.09 -14.69 -18.50
N LYS A 32 2.86 -14.08 -19.67
CA LYS A 32 2.68 -14.82 -20.94
C LYS A 32 3.91 -15.65 -21.30
N ALA A 33 5.11 -15.07 -21.21
CA ALA A 33 6.35 -15.77 -21.55
C ALA A 33 6.58 -17.01 -20.66
N LEU A 34 6.36 -16.87 -19.34
CA LEU A 34 6.41 -17.97 -18.38
C LEU A 34 5.34 -19.04 -18.68
N SER A 35 4.11 -18.64 -18.98
CA SER A 35 3.03 -19.58 -19.34
C SER A 35 3.31 -20.37 -20.62
N ALA A 36 4.12 -19.81 -21.51
CA ALA A 36 4.57 -20.42 -22.75
C ALA A 36 5.89 -21.20 -22.59
N ASN A 37 6.35 -21.42 -21.36
CA ASN A 37 7.61 -22.11 -21.01
C ASN A 37 8.86 -21.50 -21.67
N ARG A 38 8.88 -20.17 -21.87
CA ARG A 38 10.08 -19.47 -22.37
C ARG A 38 11.13 -19.27 -21.29
N TYR A 39 10.71 -19.32 -20.03
CA TYR A 39 11.55 -19.21 -18.85
C TYR A 39 11.09 -20.25 -17.83
N ASP A 40 12.00 -20.71 -17.00
CA ASP A 40 11.67 -21.58 -15.88
C ASP A 40 10.98 -20.76 -14.78
N GLY A 41 9.91 -21.32 -14.20
CA GLY A 41 9.19 -20.69 -13.12
C GLY A 41 8.03 -21.56 -12.63
N ASN A 42 7.54 -21.25 -11.44
CA ASN A 42 6.53 -22.07 -10.78
C ASN A 42 5.23 -21.29 -10.68
N SER A 43 4.27 -21.63 -11.53
CA SER A 43 2.93 -21.04 -11.40
C SER A 43 2.24 -21.58 -10.15
N LEU A 44 1.69 -20.69 -9.31
CA LEU A 44 0.88 -21.13 -8.17
C LEU A 44 -0.54 -21.53 -8.60
N PHE A 45 -0.88 -21.31 -9.88
CA PHE A 45 -2.09 -21.77 -10.58
C PHE A 45 -1.83 -23.11 -11.30
N GLU A 46 -1.11 -24.01 -10.64
CA GLU A 46 -0.83 -25.34 -11.16
C GLU A 46 -2.15 -26.07 -11.50
N GLY A 47 -2.17 -26.71 -12.67
CA GLY A 47 -3.36 -27.39 -13.21
C GLY A 47 -4.33 -26.48 -13.98
N ASP A 48 -4.19 -25.15 -13.91
CA ASP A 48 -5.05 -24.24 -14.67
C ASP A 48 -4.62 -24.08 -16.15
N SER A 49 -5.49 -23.44 -16.93
CA SER A 49 -5.23 -23.11 -18.33
C SER A 49 -4.01 -22.19 -18.49
N PRO A 50 -3.32 -22.22 -19.63
CA PRO A 50 -2.20 -21.31 -19.92
C PRO A 50 -2.58 -19.83 -19.75
N GLU A 51 -3.80 -19.44 -20.14
CA GLU A 51 -4.31 -18.07 -20.03
C GLU A 51 -4.46 -17.66 -18.56
N ALA A 52 -4.99 -18.55 -17.72
CA ALA A 52 -5.10 -18.31 -16.29
C ALA A 52 -3.71 -18.20 -15.64
N LYS A 53 -2.77 -19.09 -16.00
CA LYS A 53 -1.38 -19.02 -15.53
C LYS A 53 -0.69 -17.72 -15.96
N ALA A 54 -0.91 -17.25 -17.19
CA ALA A 54 -0.32 -16.02 -17.70
C ALA A 54 -0.71 -14.78 -16.87
N LEU A 55 -1.91 -14.78 -16.29
CA LEU A 55 -2.42 -13.70 -15.42
C LEU A 55 -2.21 -13.97 -13.93
N GLY A 56 -1.85 -15.21 -13.59
CA GLY A 56 -1.72 -15.68 -12.23
C GLY A 56 -0.40 -15.33 -11.54
N PRO A 57 -0.24 -15.77 -10.29
CA PRO A 57 1.00 -15.65 -9.55
C PRO A 57 2.07 -16.65 -10.00
N TRP A 58 3.30 -16.17 -10.07
CA TRP A 58 4.49 -16.98 -10.36
C TRP A 58 5.51 -16.83 -9.25
N LEU A 59 6.13 -17.94 -8.87
CA LEU A 59 7.26 -17.96 -7.95
C LEU A 59 8.52 -18.41 -8.70
N LEU A 60 9.54 -17.56 -8.67
CA LEU A 60 10.84 -17.80 -9.27
C LEU A 60 11.91 -17.86 -8.17
N SER A 61 12.94 -18.67 -8.35
CA SER A 61 14.20 -18.47 -7.63
C SER A 61 14.87 -17.18 -8.11
N ALA A 62 15.83 -16.63 -7.35
CA ALA A 62 16.61 -15.47 -7.81
C ALA A 62 17.31 -15.71 -9.16
N GLN A 63 17.82 -16.92 -9.42
CA GLN A 63 18.43 -17.24 -10.71
C GLN A 63 17.40 -17.23 -11.84
N GLN A 64 16.24 -17.87 -11.64
CA GLN A 64 15.15 -17.89 -12.62
C GLN A 64 14.64 -16.48 -12.92
N ALA A 65 14.53 -15.64 -11.89
CA ALA A 65 14.17 -14.24 -12.03
C ALA A 65 15.20 -13.48 -12.88
N GLN A 66 16.50 -13.66 -12.61
CA GLN A 66 17.57 -13.06 -13.38
C GLN A 66 17.55 -13.50 -14.86
N ASP A 67 17.36 -14.80 -15.11
CA ASP A 67 17.28 -15.35 -16.47
C ASP A 67 16.06 -14.79 -17.24
N ALA A 68 14.99 -14.50 -16.52
CA ALA A 68 13.79 -13.82 -17.03
C ALA A 68 13.93 -12.29 -17.13
N GLY A 69 15.09 -11.73 -16.80
CA GLY A 69 15.36 -10.29 -16.83
C GLY A 69 14.75 -9.50 -15.67
N VAL A 70 14.45 -10.15 -14.56
CA VAL A 70 13.95 -9.55 -13.32
C VAL A 70 15.08 -9.44 -12.30
N ASP A 71 15.69 -8.27 -12.24
CA ASP A 71 16.88 -7.96 -11.43
C ASP A 71 16.67 -6.80 -10.44
N GLY A 72 15.42 -6.36 -10.27
CA GLY A 72 15.09 -5.20 -9.45
C GLY A 72 13.65 -5.17 -8.96
N ILE A 73 13.26 -4.01 -8.46
CA ILE A 73 11.94 -3.72 -7.92
C ILE A 73 11.06 -3.08 -9.00
N ALA A 74 9.83 -3.57 -9.10
CA ALA A 74 8.76 -3.02 -9.92
C ALA A 74 7.40 -3.41 -9.36
N ARG A 75 6.36 -2.76 -9.87
CA ARG A 75 4.97 -3.12 -9.58
C ARG A 75 4.70 -4.57 -9.96
N GLY A 76 4.04 -5.34 -9.10
CA GLY A 76 3.78 -6.75 -9.35
C GLY A 76 5.01 -7.65 -9.18
N ILE A 77 6.11 -7.14 -8.60
CA ILE A 77 7.29 -7.90 -8.22
C ILE A 77 7.51 -7.72 -6.72
N THR A 78 7.52 -8.84 -6.00
CA THR A 78 7.81 -8.91 -4.57
C THR A 78 8.95 -9.90 -4.36
N TRP A 79 10.04 -9.44 -3.78
CA TRP A 79 11.17 -10.26 -3.37
C TRP A 79 10.98 -10.79 -1.95
N LEU A 80 11.32 -12.06 -1.74
CA LEU A 80 11.14 -12.78 -0.50
C LEU A 80 12.44 -13.47 -0.11
N ASP A 81 12.94 -13.17 1.07
CA ASP A 81 14.06 -13.87 1.68
C ASP A 81 13.56 -14.74 2.82
N GLY A 82 13.93 -16.01 2.83
CA GLY A 82 13.48 -16.92 3.86
C GLY A 82 14.30 -18.20 3.94
N LYS A 83 13.90 -19.08 4.86
CA LYS A 83 14.56 -20.39 5.06
C LYS A 83 13.86 -21.54 4.32
N LEU A 84 12.68 -21.29 3.76
CA LEU A 84 11.89 -22.31 3.06
C LEU A 84 12.58 -22.78 1.79
N GLU A 85 12.50 -24.08 1.51
CA GLU A 85 12.73 -24.62 0.18
C GLU A 85 11.68 -24.08 -0.81
N LEU A 86 11.98 -24.10 -2.11
CA LEU A 86 11.07 -23.62 -3.16
C LEU A 86 9.69 -24.29 -3.09
N SER A 87 9.64 -25.62 -2.91
CA SER A 87 8.37 -26.36 -2.81
C SER A 87 7.56 -25.94 -1.57
N GLN A 88 8.22 -25.67 -0.45
CA GLN A 88 7.58 -25.20 0.77
C GLN A 88 7.07 -23.76 0.60
N ALA A 89 7.83 -22.90 -0.07
CA ALA A 89 7.42 -21.54 -0.40
C ALA A 89 6.17 -21.52 -1.30
N ILE A 90 6.10 -22.41 -2.30
CA ILE A 90 4.92 -22.60 -3.16
C ILE A 90 3.70 -22.97 -2.32
N VAL A 91 3.82 -23.98 -1.45
CA VAL A 91 2.72 -24.43 -0.60
C VAL A 91 2.26 -23.32 0.33
N HIS A 92 3.19 -22.62 0.97
CA HIS A 92 2.89 -21.48 1.85
C HIS A 92 2.12 -20.41 1.07
N LEU A 93 2.71 -19.84 0.02
CA LEU A 93 2.10 -18.75 -0.74
C LEU A 93 0.74 -19.15 -1.34
N ARG A 94 0.58 -20.38 -1.85
CA ARG A 94 -0.72 -20.87 -2.35
C ARG A 94 -1.81 -20.80 -1.29
N SER A 95 -1.51 -21.25 -0.07
CA SER A 95 -2.49 -21.25 1.01
C SER A 95 -2.93 -19.84 1.44
N TRP A 96 -2.09 -18.83 1.21
CA TRP A 96 -2.39 -17.43 1.50
C TRP A 96 -3.01 -16.66 0.33
N MET A 97 -2.76 -17.10 -0.91
CA MET A 97 -3.17 -16.36 -2.12
C MET A 97 -4.42 -16.91 -2.77
N ILE A 98 -4.72 -18.20 -2.60
CA ILE A 98 -5.75 -18.90 -3.37
C ILE A 98 -6.75 -19.56 -2.43
N GLY A 99 -8.01 -19.18 -2.55
CA GLY A 99 -9.08 -19.74 -1.74
C GLY A 99 -10.41 -19.04 -1.96
N PRO A 100 -11.48 -19.47 -1.28
CA PRO A 100 -12.78 -18.83 -1.39
C PRO A 100 -12.74 -17.42 -0.82
N LEU A 101 -13.43 -16.49 -1.48
CA LEU A 101 -13.63 -15.12 -1.01
C LEU A 101 -15.03 -14.95 -0.40
N PRO A 102 -15.21 -13.99 0.53
CA PRO A 102 -16.51 -13.72 1.15
C PRO A 102 -17.66 -13.33 0.22
N ASP A 103 -17.38 -12.91 -1.01
CA ASP A 103 -18.41 -12.59 -2.03
C ASP A 103 -19.00 -13.83 -2.75
N GLY A 104 -18.64 -15.03 -2.31
CA GLY A 104 -19.12 -16.28 -2.89
C GLY A 104 -18.27 -16.80 -4.06
N VAL A 105 -17.20 -16.10 -4.44
CA VAL A 105 -16.22 -16.64 -5.39
C VAL A 105 -15.50 -17.82 -4.74
N ALA A 106 -15.78 -19.04 -5.23
CA ALA A 106 -15.23 -20.28 -4.67
C ALA A 106 -13.70 -20.37 -4.76
N ARG A 107 -13.10 -19.70 -5.74
CA ARG A 107 -11.66 -19.63 -5.94
C ARG A 107 -11.23 -18.23 -6.36
N GLY A 108 -10.98 -17.39 -5.37
CA GLY A 108 -10.37 -16.08 -5.55
C GLY A 108 -8.85 -16.11 -5.48
N TYR A 109 -8.26 -14.98 -5.87
CA TYR A 109 -6.82 -14.77 -5.93
C TYR A 109 -6.46 -13.44 -5.28
N LEU A 110 -5.76 -13.51 -4.14
CA LEU A 110 -5.14 -12.35 -3.52
C LEU A 110 -3.79 -12.07 -4.19
N ARG A 111 -3.70 -10.89 -4.80
CA ARG A 111 -2.58 -10.45 -5.64
C ARG A 111 -1.35 -10.03 -4.83
N LEU A 112 -0.84 -10.89 -3.93
CA LEU A 112 0.28 -10.55 -3.02
C LEU A 112 1.63 -10.29 -3.74
N GLY A 113 1.74 -10.58 -5.03
CA GLY A 113 2.86 -10.12 -5.86
C GLY A 113 2.81 -8.62 -6.16
N ASP A 114 1.64 -7.98 -6.06
CA ASP A 114 1.52 -6.53 -6.07
C ASP A 114 1.81 -5.99 -4.66
N GLY A 115 2.90 -5.22 -4.53
CA GLY A 115 3.32 -4.62 -3.27
C GLY A 115 2.23 -3.79 -2.57
N ARG A 116 1.31 -3.19 -3.33
CA ARG A 116 0.17 -2.44 -2.75
C ARG A 116 -0.80 -3.36 -2.03
N VAL A 117 -1.13 -4.49 -2.65
CA VAL A 117 -2.04 -5.48 -2.07
C VAL A 117 -1.38 -6.16 -0.88
N LEU A 118 -0.10 -6.54 -1.01
CA LEU A 118 0.64 -7.10 0.13
C LEU A 118 0.67 -6.15 1.32
N ARG A 119 1.02 -4.87 1.13
CA ARG A 119 1.05 -3.87 2.20
C ARG A 119 -0.32 -3.70 2.87
N ALA A 120 -1.39 -3.58 2.08
CA ALA A 120 -2.75 -3.51 2.61
C ALA A 120 -3.10 -4.76 3.43
N MET A 121 -2.75 -5.96 2.94
CA MET A 121 -3.01 -7.21 3.65
C MET A 121 -2.27 -7.31 4.97
N LEU A 122 -1.04 -6.79 5.08
CA LEU A 122 -0.30 -6.73 6.35
C LEU A 122 -0.94 -5.81 7.39
N GLU A 123 -1.78 -4.87 6.98
CA GLU A 123 -2.57 -4.02 7.89
C GLU A 123 -3.93 -4.63 8.22
N ILE A 124 -4.53 -5.37 7.28
CA ILE A 124 -5.87 -5.97 7.39
C ILE A 124 -5.85 -7.31 8.14
N TRP A 125 -4.79 -8.11 7.98
CA TRP A 125 -4.66 -9.37 8.68
C TRP A 125 -4.65 -9.16 10.18
N SER A 126 -5.32 -10.07 10.89
CA SER A 126 -5.18 -10.13 12.34
C SER A 126 -3.70 -10.33 12.72
N PRO A 127 -3.29 -9.95 13.94
CA PRO A 127 -1.90 -10.17 14.38
C PRO A 127 -1.42 -11.61 14.17
N ASN A 128 -2.29 -12.60 14.44
CA ASN A 128 -1.96 -14.02 14.24
C ASN A 128 -1.80 -14.39 12.77
N GLN A 129 -2.67 -13.87 11.89
CA GLN A 129 -2.55 -14.12 10.45
C GLN A 129 -1.28 -13.50 9.89
N ARG A 130 -1.01 -12.25 10.25
CA ARG A 130 0.21 -11.56 9.83
C ARG A 130 1.46 -12.29 10.30
N ALA A 131 1.51 -12.70 11.57
CA ALA A 131 2.62 -13.47 12.12
C ALA A 131 2.80 -14.81 11.37
N ALA A 132 1.70 -15.54 11.11
CA ALA A 132 1.76 -16.81 10.40
C ALA A 132 2.21 -16.65 8.92
N PHE A 133 1.76 -15.60 8.23
CA PHE A 133 2.20 -15.31 6.86
C PHE A 133 3.69 -14.95 6.80
N LEU A 134 4.16 -14.14 7.75
CA LEU A 134 5.52 -13.62 7.78
C LEU A 134 6.55 -14.57 8.41
N ALA A 135 6.13 -15.51 9.26
CA ALA A 135 7.02 -16.46 9.96
C ALA A 135 8.12 -17.12 9.10
N PRO A 136 7.86 -17.59 7.86
CA PRO A 136 8.91 -18.19 7.04
C PRO A 136 9.89 -17.19 6.40
N TRP A 137 9.55 -15.90 6.41
CA TRP A 137 10.26 -14.84 5.73
C TRP A 137 11.08 -14.02 6.72
N GLN A 138 12.35 -13.77 6.38
CA GLN A 138 13.20 -12.86 7.12
C GLN A 138 13.06 -11.43 6.62
N ARG A 139 12.92 -11.27 5.30
CA ARG A 139 12.75 -9.98 4.64
C ARG A 139 11.80 -10.13 3.48
N ILE A 140 10.95 -9.13 3.27
CA ILE A 140 10.17 -8.98 2.06
C ILE A 140 10.44 -7.58 1.52
N CYS A 141 10.66 -7.47 0.21
CA CYS A 141 10.82 -6.19 -0.47
C CYS A 141 9.88 -6.12 -1.68
N CYS A 142 9.11 -5.05 -1.78
CA CYS A 142 8.21 -4.83 -2.90
C CYS A 142 8.20 -3.36 -3.31
N ALA A 143 7.69 -3.08 -4.51
CA ALA A 143 7.53 -1.71 -4.97
C ALA A 143 6.37 -1.01 -4.27
N ASP A 144 6.57 0.26 -3.90
CA ASP A 144 5.48 1.19 -3.62
C ASP A 144 4.81 1.70 -4.92
N ARG A 145 3.98 2.75 -4.79
CA ARG A 145 3.30 3.33 -5.96
C ARG A 145 4.22 4.08 -6.90
N ASP A 146 5.35 4.57 -6.42
CA ASP A 146 6.36 5.24 -7.22
C ASP A 146 7.33 4.24 -7.87
N GLY A 147 7.34 3.00 -7.39
CA GLY A 147 8.28 1.96 -7.83
C GLY A 147 9.47 1.84 -6.87
N GLU A 148 9.50 2.64 -5.81
CA GLU A 148 10.55 2.63 -4.81
C GLU A 148 10.41 1.42 -3.90
N ALA A 149 11.53 0.95 -3.40
CA ALA A 149 11.57 -0.23 -2.56
C ALA A 149 10.96 0.06 -1.19
N TRP A 150 9.93 -0.70 -0.84
CA TRP A 150 9.43 -0.82 0.51
C TRP A 150 9.88 -2.17 1.06
N MET A 151 10.39 -2.18 2.29
CA MET A 151 10.80 -3.40 2.99
C MET A 151 9.93 -3.62 4.22
N THR A 152 9.58 -4.88 4.49
CA THR A 152 8.93 -5.22 5.74
C THR A 152 9.85 -4.90 6.92
N PRO A 153 9.32 -4.35 8.03
CA PRO A 153 10.08 -4.28 9.27
C PRO A 153 10.47 -5.70 9.72
N VAL A 154 11.66 -5.83 10.31
CA VAL A 154 12.12 -7.09 10.89
C VAL A 154 11.16 -7.48 12.01
N LEU A 155 10.47 -8.62 11.87
CA LEU A 155 9.59 -9.09 12.92
C LEU A 155 10.38 -9.36 14.19
N SER A 156 9.90 -8.81 15.30
CA SER A 156 10.48 -9.11 16.60
C SER A 156 10.17 -10.56 16.99
N PRO A 157 11.04 -11.24 17.75
CA PRO A 157 10.78 -12.60 18.24
C PRO A 157 9.44 -12.75 19.00
N ALA A 158 8.99 -11.66 19.64
CA ALA A 158 7.71 -11.59 20.34
C ALA A 158 6.50 -11.74 19.39
N GLU A 159 6.56 -11.22 18.17
CA GLU A 159 5.51 -11.33 17.16
C GLU A 159 5.46 -12.74 16.54
N THR A 160 6.60 -13.44 16.48
CA THR A 160 6.67 -14.82 15.99
C THR A 160 6.38 -15.89 17.06
N GLY A 161 6.56 -15.56 18.35
CA GLY A 161 6.49 -16.52 19.45
C GLY A 161 5.09 -16.97 19.88
N SER A 162 4.04 -16.33 19.36
CA SER A 162 2.64 -16.55 19.77
C SER A 162 1.74 -17.11 18.67
N ILE A 163 2.30 -17.84 17.68
CA ILE A 163 1.47 -18.52 16.68
C ILE A 163 0.67 -19.63 17.39
N PRO A 164 -0.68 -19.58 17.38
CA PRO A 164 -1.51 -20.58 18.04
C PRO A 164 -1.22 -22.00 17.52
N ARG A 165 -1.24 -23.00 18.42
CA ARG A 165 -0.99 -24.41 18.07
C ARG A 165 -2.05 -25.01 17.14
N GLY A 166 -3.23 -24.42 17.04
CA GLY A 166 -4.21 -24.70 15.98
C GLY A 166 -3.94 -23.77 14.80
N GLY A 167 -3.57 -24.32 13.66
CA GLY A 167 -3.11 -23.56 12.49
C GLY A 167 -3.94 -22.31 12.18
N VAL A 168 -3.27 -21.23 11.78
CA VAL A 168 -3.92 -19.96 11.48
C VAL A 168 -4.54 -20.01 10.09
N SER A 169 -5.84 -19.70 9.99
CA SER A 169 -6.53 -19.65 8.70
C SER A 169 -6.12 -18.41 7.89
N ALA A 170 -5.75 -18.62 6.63
CA ALA A 170 -5.52 -17.55 5.67
C ALA A 170 -6.81 -16.93 5.11
N ARG A 171 -7.99 -17.51 5.40
CA ARG A 171 -9.27 -17.03 4.89
C ARG A 171 -9.59 -15.64 5.46
N LEU A 172 -10.03 -14.74 4.59
CA LEU A 172 -10.51 -13.43 4.99
C LEU A 172 -11.91 -13.52 5.61
N SER A 173 -12.11 -12.80 6.71
CA SER A 173 -13.46 -12.49 7.19
C SER A 173 -14.15 -11.48 6.27
N ASP A 174 -15.48 -11.34 6.37
CA ASP A 174 -16.24 -10.36 5.60
C ASP A 174 -15.74 -8.93 5.85
N ILE A 175 -15.33 -8.63 7.09
CA ILE A 175 -14.76 -7.33 7.47
C ILE A 175 -13.43 -7.13 6.77
N GLN A 176 -12.53 -8.13 6.81
CA GLN A 176 -11.23 -8.04 6.15
C GLN A 176 -11.34 -7.90 4.65
N TYR A 177 -12.27 -8.64 4.03
CA TYR A 177 -12.53 -8.54 2.60
C TYR A 177 -13.06 -7.15 2.23
N ARG A 178 -13.98 -6.59 3.00
CA ARG A 178 -14.44 -5.21 2.80
C ARG A 178 -13.31 -4.20 2.94
N LEU A 179 -12.47 -4.32 3.96
CA LEU A 179 -11.30 -3.46 4.14
C LEU A 179 -10.33 -3.55 2.95
N LEU A 180 -10.15 -4.74 2.36
CA LEU A 180 -9.33 -4.93 1.17
C LEU A 180 -9.93 -4.25 -0.07
N LEU A 181 -11.25 -4.31 -0.25
CA LEU A 181 -11.92 -3.59 -1.33
C LEU A 181 -11.78 -2.07 -1.12
N ASP A 182 -12.03 -1.59 0.10
CA ASP A 182 -11.91 -0.19 0.50
C ASP A 182 -10.49 0.35 0.30
N SER A 183 -9.45 -0.45 0.57
CA SER A 183 -8.05 -0.02 0.41
C SER A 183 -7.67 0.30 -1.05
N SER A 184 -8.45 -0.19 -2.01
CA SER A 184 -8.24 0.10 -3.44
C SER A 184 -8.94 1.39 -3.92
N VAL A 185 -9.93 1.88 -3.18
CA VAL A 185 -10.76 3.03 -3.56
C VAL A 185 -9.93 4.29 -3.83
N PRO A 186 -8.96 4.69 -2.98
CA PRO A 186 -8.16 5.90 -3.25
C PRO A 186 -7.39 5.82 -4.57
N ASP A 187 -6.83 4.65 -4.92
CA ASP A 187 -6.10 4.47 -6.18
C ASP A 187 -7.03 4.55 -7.40
N GLN A 188 -8.25 4.04 -7.29
CA GLN A 188 -9.27 4.13 -8.34
C GLN A 188 -9.68 5.59 -8.58
N LEU A 189 -10.01 6.31 -7.51
CA LEU A 189 -10.43 7.71 -7.60
C LEU A 189 -9.29 8.62 -8.11
N LEU A 190 -8.05 8.41 -7.65
CA LEU A 190 -6.89 9.13 -8.19
C LEU A 190 -6.65 8.85 -9.68
N HIS A 191 -6.93 7.62 -10.15
CA HIS A 191 -6.82 7.28 -11.55
C HIS A 191 -7.85 8.04 -12.41
N GLU A 192 -9.08 8.16 -11.94
CA GLU A 192 -10.14 8.90 -12.61
C GLU A 192 -9.82 10.40 -12.65
N LEU A 193 -9.35 10.95 -11.53
CA LEU A 193 -9.03 12.37 -11.37
C LEU A 193 -7.84 12.86 -12.21
N LYS A 194 -6.93 11.99 -12.64
CA LYS A 194 -5.66 12.37 -13.29
C LYS A 194 -5.81 13.26 -14.53
N ARG A 195 -6.98 13.24 -15.18
CA ARG A 195 -7.30 14.04 -16.37
C ARG A 195 -7.99 15.37 -16.05
N HIS A 196 -8.47 15.52 -14.81
CA HIS A 196 -9.32 16.63 -14.39
C HIS A 196 -8.63 17.53 -13.37
N VAL A 197 -7.71 16.97 -12.57
CA VAL A 197 -7.05 17.67 -11.48
C VAL A 197 -5.54 17.63 -11.68
N LYS A 198 -4.93 18.82 -11.68
CA LYS A 198 -3.47 18.95 -11.58
C LYS A 198 -3.07 18.86 -10.10
N PRO A 199 -2.24 17.89 -9.69
CA PRO A 199 -1.78 17.81 -8.31
C PRO A 199 -0.95 19.02 -7.90
N HIS A 200 -1.06 19.40 -6.63
CA HIS A 200 -0.18 20.39 -6.02
C HIS A 200 1.27 19.92 -6.04
N SER A 201 2.23 20.86 -6.13
CA SER A 201 3.67 20.55 -6.18
C SER A 201 4.18 19.82 -4.93
N SER A 202 3.53 20.04 -3.77
CA SER A 202 3.86 19.34 -2.51
C SER A 202 3.46 17.86 -2.50
N LEU A 203 2.69 17.40 -3.50
CA LEU A 203 2.30 16.00 -3.71
C LEU A 203 2.89 15.49 -5.03
N SER A 204 4.22 15.62 -5.16
CA SER A 204 4.94 15.32 -6.41
C SER A 204 4.91 13.82 -6.75
N SER A 205 4.88 12.94 -5.74
CA SER A 205 4.91 11.49 -5.91
C SER A 205 3.51 10.84 -5.90
N ARG A 206 3.37 9.65 -6.49
CA ARG A 206 2.12 8.86 -6.47
C ARG A 206 1.81 8.37 -5.06
N GLU A 207 2.82 7.99 -4.30
CA GLU A 207 2.63 7.57 -2.91
C GLU A 207 2.12 8.74 -2.05
N GLN A 208 2.67 9.95 -2.20
CA GLN A 208 2.19 11.14 -1.49
C GLN A 208 0.73 11.47 -1.82
N ARG A 209 0.34 11.40 -3.10
CA ARG A 209 -1.05 11.59 -3.52
C ARG A 209 -1.98 10.53 -2.93
N HIS A 210 -1.54 9.28 -2.89
CA HIS A 210 -2.30 8.20 -2.27
C HIS A 210 -2.52 8.43 -0.78
N VAL A 211 -1.46 8.79 -0.03
CA VAL A 211 -1.56 9.11 1.40
C VAL A 211 -2.54 10.25 1.65
N GLU A 212 -2.48 11.33 0.86
CA GLU A 212 -3.43 12.43 1.00
C GLU A 212 -4.87 12.01 0.66
N ALA A 213 -5.05 11.17 -0.36
CA ALA A 213 -6.35 10.64 -0.73
C ALA A 213 -6.96 9.72 0.35
N VAL A 214 -6.15 8.86 0.98
CA VAL A 214 -6.58 8.03 2.13
C VAL A 214 -7.06 8.91 3.27
N ARG A 215 -6.25 9.89 3.69
CA ARG A 215 -6.62 10.83 4.77
C ARG A 215 -7.88 11.61 4.43
N THR A 216 -8.02 12.04 3.18
CA THR A 216 -9.22 12.75 2.71
C THR A 216 -10.45 11.86 2.79
N LEU A 217 -10.33 10.58 2.41
CA LEU A 217 -11.43 9.64 2.47
C LEU A 217 -11.85 9.33 3.91
N GLU A 218 -10.88 9.21 4.84
CA GLU A 218 -11.15 9.06 6.27
C GLU A 218 -11.94 10.26 6.80
N VAL A 219 -11.47 11.48 6.54
CA VAL A 219 -12.18 12.71 6.94
C VAL A 219 -13.56 12.81 6.30
N ALA A 220 -13.69 12.46 5.02
CA ALA A 220 -14.98 12.47 4.32
C ALA A 220 -15.98 11.52 4.98
N LYS A 221 -15.55 10.30 5.31
CA LYS A 221 -16.38 9.30 6.01
C LYS A 221 -16.78 9.79 7.40
N GLU A 222 -15.88 10.41 8.15
CA GLU A 222 -16.19 11.02 9.46
C GLU A 222 -17.23 12.15 9.36
N LEU A 223 -17.21 12.91 8.27
CA LEU A 223 -18.16 13.99 7.99
C LEU A 223 -19.49 13.48 7.38
N GLY A 224 -19.67 12.16 7.24
CA GLY A 224 -20.91 11.55 6.77
C GLY A 224 -21.02 11.39 5.25
N TYR A 225 -19.98 11.71 4.48
CA TYR A 225 -19.96 11.48 3.03
C TYR A 225 -19.82 10.00 2.72
N SER A 226 -20.73 9.46 1.92
CA SER A 226 -20.76 8.04 1.54
C SER A 226 -20.82 7.79 0.03
N ALA A 227 -21.12 8.82 -0.77
CA ALA A 227 -21.21 8.69 -2.22
C ALA A 227 -19.82 8.82 -2.87
N THR A 228 -19.52 7.92 -3.80
CA THR A 228 -18.24 7.90 -4.53
C THR A 228 -17.96 9.20 -5.28
N GLY A 229 -19.00 9.84 -5.84
CA GLY A 229 -18.86 11.14 -6.52
C GLY A 229 -18.44 12.28 -5.58
N ASP A 230 -18.88 12.24 -4.32
CA ASP A 230 -18.48 13.22 -3.31
C ASP A 230 -17.03 12.95 -2.86
N TRP A 231 -16.68 11.68 -2.63
CA TRP A 231 -15.30 11.30 -2.34
C TRP A 231 -14.33 11.74 -3.45
N MET A 232 -14.73 11.57 -4.71
CA MET A 232 -13.96 12.05 -5.86
C MET A 232 -13.75 13.57 -5.81
N SER A 233 -14.80 14.33 -5.48
CA SER A 233 -14.73 15.79 -5.37
C SER A 233 -13.79 16.23 -4.24
N LEU A 234 -13.93 15.63 -3.06
CA LEU A 234 -13.12 15.94 -1.89
C LEU A 234 -11.64 15.59 -2.10
N ILE A 235 -11.35 14.38 -2.61
CA ILE A 235 -9.98 13.96 -2.95
C ILE A 235 -9.39 14.88 -4.03
N GLY A 236 -10.17 15.22 -5.06
CA GLY A 236 -9.74 16.13 -6.10
C GLY A 236 -9.34 17.50 -5.55
N GLY A 237 -10.18 18.06 -4.66
CA GLY A 237 -9.88 19.31 -3.97
C GLY A 237 -8.60 19.20 -3.14
N ALA A 238 -8.50 18.17 -2.29
CA ALA A 238 -7.33 17.98 -1.42
C ALA A 238 -6.02 17.79 -2.22
N VAL A 239 -6.06 17.01 -3.30
CA VAL A 239 -4.89 16.78 -4.17
C VAL A 239 -4.45 18.06 -4.90
N ARG A 240 -5.40 18.94 -5.26
CA ARG A 240 -5.10 20.25 -5.86
C ARG A 240 -4.48 21.23 -4.86
N GLN A 241 -4.90 21.17 -3.59
CA GLN A 241 -4.43 22.07 -2.53
C GLN A 241 -3.10 21.60 -1.91
N GLY A 242 -2.86 20.28 -1.88
CA GLY A 242 -1.60 19.69 -1.44
C GLY A 242 -1.63 19.15 -0.01
N LYS A 243 -0.44 18.94 0.55
CA LYS A 243 -0.26 18.33 1.89
C LYS A 243 -1.09 19.04 2.98
N GLY A 244 -1.84 18.26 3.75
CA GLY A 244 -2.62 18.75 4.90
C GLY A 244 -4.00 19.27 4.54
N ALA A 245 -4.35 19.28 3.25
CA ALA A 245 -5.67 19.68 2.78
C ALA A 245 -6.77 18.75 3.30
N ALA A 246 -6.48 17.45 3.46
CA ALA A 246 -7.40 16.49 4.08
C ALA A 246 -7.92 16.97 5.44
N GLN A 247 -7.06 17.56 6.29
CA GLN A 247 -7.48 18.06 7.59
C GLN A 247 -8.24 19.39 7.48
N ALA A 248 -7.87 20.24 6.53
CA ALA A 248 -8.55 21.51 6.28
C ALA A 248 -10.01 21.34 5.82
N LEU A 249 -10.35 20.19 5.20
CA LEU A 249 -11.73 19.86 4.79
C LEU A 249 -12.74 19.94 5.93
N ARG A 250 -12.35 19.61 7.17
CA ARG A 250 -13.23 19.69 8.35
C ARG A 250 -13.77 21.10 8.60
N PHE A 251 -13.08 22.12 8.09
CA PHE A 251 -13.39 23.53 8.25
C PHE A 251 -13.83 24.18 6.94
N HIS A 252 -13.91 23.44 5.85
CA HIS A 252 -14.34 23.98 4.56
C HIS A 252 -15.85 24.29 4.64
N PRO A 253 -16.31 25.54 4.46
CA PRO A 253 -17.69 25.94 4.71
C PRO A 253 -18.70 25.09 3.92
N GLU A 254 -18.41 24.83 2.66
CA GLU A 254 -19.32 24.07 1.79
C GLU A 254 -19.36 22.57 2.12
N VAL A 255 -18.30 22.05 2.75
CA VAL A 255 -18.26 20.67 3.24
C VAL A 255 -19.05 20.56 4.54
N GLN A 256 -18.93 21.55 5.44
CA GLN A 256 -19.72 21.65 6.67
C GLN A 256 -21.21 21.86 6.38
N ALA A 257 -21.55 22.57 5.31
CA ALA A 257 -22.91 22.72 4.82
C ALA A 257 -23.49 21.43 4.21
N GLY A 258 -22.71 20.36 4.09
CA GLY A 258 -23.16 19.07 3.58
C GLY A 258 -23.47 19.07 2.08
N ARG A 259 -22.81 19.93 1.29
CA ARG A 259 -23.02 19.95 -0.16
C ARG A 259 -22.55 18.65 -0.80
N THR A 260 -23.25 18.20 -1.83
CA THR A 260 -22.93 16.97 -2.56
C THR A 260 -22.95 17.20 -4.08
N GLY A 261 -22.47 16.22 -4.84
CA GLY A 261 -22.53 16.21 -6.30
C GLY A 261 -21.76 17.34 -6.96
N ALA A 262 -22.34 17.90 -8.02
CA ALA A 262 -21.70 18.95 -8.83
C ALA A 262 -21.42 20.23 -8.01
N ASP A 263 -22.30 20.58 -7.08
CA ASP A 263 -22.13 21.76 -6.25
C ASP A 263 -20.91 21.63 -5.32
N LEU A 264 -20.72 20.44 -4.74
CA LEU A 264 -19.53 20.13 -3.96
C LEU A 264 -18.27 20.23 -4.83
N TRP A 265 -18.28 19.63 -6.02
CA TRP A 265 -17.18 19.72 -6.97
C TRP A 265 -16.79 21.17 -7.28
N HIS A 266 -17.77 22.01 -7.62
CA HIS A 266 -17.51 23.41 -7.92
C HIS A 266 -16.96 24.17 -6.71
N ALA A 267 -17.50 23.93 -5.52
CA ALA A 267 -17.03 24.54 -4.28
C ALA A 267 -15.55 24.23 -4.00
N VAL A 268 -15.19 22.94 -3.99
CA VAL A 268 -13.84 22.49 -3.61
C VAL A 268 -12.77 22.77 -4.68
N MET A 269 -13.20 23.00 -5.93
CA MET A 269 -12.31 23.31 -7.05
C MET A 269 -12.17 24.80 -7.34
N ALA A 270 -13.13 25.64 -6.95
CA ALA A 270 -13.05 27.08 -7.17
C ALA A 270 -12.23 27.80 -6.09
N ASP A 271 -12.15 27.23 -4.89
CA ASP A 271 -11.50 27.88 -3.76
C ASP A 271 -9.98 27.63 -3.74
N ASP A 272 -9.19 28.61 -4.20
CA ASP A 272 -7.72 28.59 -4.09
C ASP A 272 -7.20 28.89 -2.67
N ARG A 273 -8.09 29.09 -1.69
CA ARG A 273 -7.76 29.53 -0.32
C ARG A 273 -8.40 28.63 0.73
N TRP A 274 -8.17 27.31 0.63
CA TRP A 274 -8.46 26.44 1.76
C TRP A 274 -7.73 26.95 3.01
N PRO A 275 -8.35 26.92 4.20
CA PRO A 275 -7.73 27.39 5.42
C PRO A 275 -6.35 26.75 5.56
N ARG A 276 -5.28 27.57 5.49
CA ARG A 276 -3.91 27.07 5.66
C ARG A 276 -3.76 26.65 7.11
N TRP A 277 -3.77 25.35 7.35
CA TRP A 277 -3.35 24.79 8.64
C TRP A 277 -1.88 25.18 8.85
N ARG A 278 -1.61 25.94 9.92
CA ARG A 278 -0.23 26.14 10.40
C ARG A 278 0.22 24.80 10.95
N THR A 279 1.09 24.09 10.24
CA THR A 279 1.89 23.03 10.85
C THR A 279 2.51 23.60 12.12
N GLY A 280 2.18 22.99 13.26
CA GLY A 280 2.70 23.40 14.56
C GLY A 280 4.21 23.62 14.47
N SER A 281 4.63 24.78 14.96
CA SER A 281 6.01 25.25 15.05
C SER A 281 6.90 24.22 15.76
N GLU A 282 7.75 23.54 15.00
CA GLU A 282 9.09 23.14 15.46
C GLU A 282 9.97 24.39 15.39
N ASP A 283 9.83 25.31 16.33
CA ASP A 283 10.79 26.40 16.58
C ASP A 283 10.54 26.89 18.02
N GLY A 284 10.98 26.06 18.97
CA GLY A 284 11.08 26.42 20.37
C GLY A 284 12.53 26.73 20.72
N HIS A 285 13.12 27.76 20.11
CA HIS A 285 14.36 28.37 20.59
C HIS A 285 14.48 29.81 20.10
N GLU A 286 14.16 30.75 20.98
CA GLU A 286 14.79 32.08 21.11
C GLU A 286 14.23 32.70 22.41
N SER A 287 14.93 32.57 23.54
CA SER A 287 15.89 33.55 24.04
C SER A 287 15.20 34.84 24.51
N GLU A 288 14.63 34.83 25.72
CA GLU A 288 14.39 36.05 26.48
C GLU A 288 15.64 36.36 27.33
N GLU A 289 16.41 37.34 26.89
CA GLU A 289 17.39 38.01 27.73
C GLU A 289 17.29 39.52 27.51
N HIS A 290 17.35 40.26 28.63
CA HIS A 290 17.54 41.70 28.81
C HIS A 290 16.29 42.62 28.78
N GLY A 291 15.76 42.93 29.97
CA GLY A 291 16.37 43.97 30.81
C GLY A 291 15.59 45.28 31.00
N SER A 292 15.49 45.68 32.28
CA SER A 292 15.33 47.07 32.78
C SER A 292 13.93 47.69 32.64
N THR A 293 13.36 48.48 33.57
CA THR A 293 13.87 49.31 34.67
C THR A 293 12.73 49.61 35.67
N MET A 294 13.10 49.82 36.94
CA MET A 294 12.35 50.55 37.99
C MET A 294 11.47 51.71 37.49
N GLN A 295 10.28 51.85 38.09
CA GLN A 295 9.81 53.16 38.56
C GLN A 295 8.86 53.00 39.76
N GLU A 296 9.19 53.75 40.82
CA GLU A 296 8.36 54.03 41.99
C GLU A 296 7.01 54.67 41.59
N ILE A 297 6.00 54.58 42.47
CA ILE A 297 5.28 55.73 43.07
C ILE A 297 4.19 55.21 44.04
N ASP A 298 4.15 55.91 45.18
CA ASP A 298 3.29 55.92 46.36
C ASP A 298 1.82 55.45 46.30
N GLY A 299 1.37 54.96 47.46
CA GLY A 299 -0.02 54.76 47.86
C GLY A 299 -0.16 53.92 49.12
#